data_AF-A0A3Q0IX08-F1
#
_entry.id   AF-A0A3Q0IX08-F1
#
_cell.length_a   1.000
_cell.length_b   1.000
_cell.length_c   1.000
_cell.angle_alpha   90.00
_cell.angle_beta   90.00
_cell.angle_gamma   90.00
#
_symmetry.space_group_name_H-M   'P 1'
#
loop_
_entity.id
_entity.type
_entity.pdbx_description
1 polymer ?
#
loop_
_entity_poly.entity_id
_entity_poly.type
_entity_poly.pdbx_seq_one_letter_code
_entity_poly.pdbx_strand_id
1 'polypeptide(L)'
;MWNMMCDVMPTISEDVVPGQRGSLFSGEDANFEQLMVTMFDEKDKLLDNLRETQDRLSETSGKLSMVEKERDSLQRQIAASLPQVRSIGR
;
A
#
# COMPACT_ATOMS: atom_id res chain seq x y z
N MET A 1 -6.64 -20.39 -26.38
CA MET A 1 -5.51 -21.03 -25.67
C MET A 1 -5.41 -20.44 -24.28
N TRP A 2 -6.13 -20.98 -23.31
CA TRP A 2 -5.89 -20.76 -21.87
C TRP A 2 -6.42 -22.00 -21.17
N ASN A 3 -5.56 -22.99 -20.96
CA ASN A 3 -5.90 -24.13 -20.12
C ASN A 3 -5.80 -23.64 -18.67
N MET A 4 -6.95 -23.38 -18.06
CA MET A 4 -7.10 -23.17 -16.63
C MET A 4 -6.85 -24.50 -15.93
N MET A 5 -5.57 -24.88 -15.81
CA MET A 5 -5.19 -25.96 -14.92
C MET A 5 -5.11 -25.34 -13.53
N CYS A 6 -6.24 -25.33 -12.81
CA CYS A 6 -6.20 -25.24 -11.36
C CYS A 6 -5.38 -26.44 -10.89
N ASP A 7 -4.11 -26.22 -10.57
CA ASP A 7 -3.25 -27.25 -9.97
C ASP A 7 -3.91 -27.70 -8.65
N VAL A 8 -4.54 -28.87 -8.71
CA VAL A 8 -5.05 -29.59 -7.56
C VAL A 8 -3.85 -30.04 -6.75
N MET A 9 -3.76 -29.58 -5.50
CA MET A 9 -2.74 -30.06 -4.57
C MET A 9 -2.92 -31.57 -4.36
N PRO A 10 -1.86 -32.39 -4.49
CA PRO A 10 -1.98 -33.82 -4.27
C PRO A 10 -2.34 -34.08 -2.80
N THR A 11 -3.38 -34.90 -2.59
CA THR A 11 -3.79 -35.34 -1.25
C THR A 11 -2.75 -36.32 -0.71
N ILE A 12 -2.17 -36.02 0.45
CA ILE A 12 -1.19 -36.88 1.12
C ILE A 12 -1.94 -38.06 1.75
N SER A 13 -1.52 -39.30 1.47
CA SER A 13 -2.11 -40.51 2.05
C SER A 13 -1.78 -40.63 3.54
N GLU A 14 -2.79 -40.81 4.39
CA GLU A 14 -2.68 -40.86 5.86
C GLU A 14 -2.16 -42.20 6.43
N ASP A 15 -1.83 -43.18 5.59
CA ASP A 15 -1.51 -44.55 6.02
C ASP A 15 -0.01 -44.86 6.13
N VAL A 16 0.79 -43.86 6.50
CA VAL A 16 2.17 -44.06 6.94
C VAL A 16 2.23 -43.72 8.42
N VAL A 17 2.17 -44.74 9.27
CA VAL A 17 2.25 -44.64 10.74
C VAL A 17 3.38 -43.68 11.17
N PRO A 18 3.08 -42.46 11.64
CA PRO A 18 4.09 -41.50 12.07
C PRO A 18 4.43 -41.77 13.53
N GLY A 19 5.18 -42.86 13.78
CA GLY A 19 5.45 -43.35 15.13
C GLY A 19 6.91 -43.46 15.53
N GLN A 20 7.88 -43.35 14.62
CA GLN A 20 9.29 -43.66 14.94
C GLN A 20 10.35 -42.67 14.43
N ARG A 21 9.95 -41.55 13.80
CA ARG A 21 10.88 -40.46 13.45
C ARG A 21 10.48 -39.09 14.00
N GLY A 22 9.40 -39.02 14.78
CA GLY A 22 8.73 -37.76 15.18
C GLY A 22 9.37 -36.95 16.31
N SER A 23 10.44 -37.42 16.98
CA SER A 23 10.94 -36.70 18.16
C SER A 23 11.99 -35.61 17.86
N LEU A 24 12.53 -35.53 16.63
CA LEU A 24 13.52 -34.49 16.28
C LEU A 24 12.95 -33.41 15.33
N PHE A 25 11.94 -33.75 14.51
CA PHE A 25 11.37 -32.84 13.50
C PHE A 25 10.19 -32.00 14.02
N SER A 26 9.47 -32.42 15.05
CA SER A 26 8.30 -31.67 15.57
C SER A 26 8.64 -30.30 16.18
N GLY A 27 9.89 -30.07 16.58
CA GLY A 27 10.33 -28.76 17.09
C GLY A 27 10.61 -27.73 15.99
N GLU A 28 11.04 -28.18 14.81
CA GLU A 28 11.32 -27.31 13.66
C GLU A 28 10.02 -26.91 12.92
N ASP A 29 9.05 -27.82 12.81
CA ASP A 29 7.72 -27.49 12.25
C ASP A 29 7.01 -26.41 13.07
N ALA A 30 7.02 -26.52 14.40
CA ALA A 30 6.44 -25.51 15.28
C ALA A 30 7.16 -24.14 15.17
N ASN A 31 8.47 -24.14 14.91
CA ASN A 31 9.23 -22.91 14.70
C ASN A 31 8.86 -22.24 13.37
N PHE A 32 8.68 -23.04 12.31
CA PHE A 32 8.28 -22.54 11.00
C PHE A 32 6.84 -22.02 10.98
N GLU A 33 5.92 -22.71 11.66
CA GLU A 33 4.53 -22.24 11.85
C GLU A 33 4.50 -20.88 12.58
N GLN A 34 5.27 -20.72 13.66
CA GLN A 34 5.33 -19.45 14.40
C GLN A 34 5.93 -18.32 13.56
N LEU A 35 6.96 -18.61 12.75
CA LEU A 35 7.52 -17.64 11.80
C LEU A 35 6.46 -17.24 10.76
N MET A 36 5.71 -18.20 10.24
CA MET A 36 4.67 -17.93 9.25
C MET A 36 3.56 -17.04 9.80
N VAL A 37 3.09 -17.28 11.03
CA VAL A 37 2.14 -16.40 11.73
C VAL A 37 2.71 -14.99 11.85
N THR A 38 3.96 -14.87 12.32
CA THR A 38 4.63 -13.57 12.48
C THR A 38 4.73 -12.82 11.16
N MET A 39 5.10 -13.53 10.07
CA MET A 39 5.21 -12.93 8.74
C MET A 39 3.85 -12.48 8.18
N PHE A 40 2.77 -13.22 8.45
CA PHE A 40 1.43 -12.78 8.06
C PHE A 40 0.98 -11.55 8.84
N ASP A 41 1.23 -11.51 10.15
CA ASP A 41 0.92 -10.35 10.99
C ASP A 41 1.70 -9.10 10.55
N GLU A 42 2.98 -9.26 10.21
CA GLU A 42 3.82 -8.16 9.71
C GLU A 42 3.34 -7.67 8.34
N LYS A 43 3.01 -8.59 7.43
CA LYS A 43 2.44 -8.25 6.13
C LYS A 43 1.11 -7.49 6.29
N ASP A 44 0.23 -7.91 7.20
CA ASP A 44 -1.04 -7.23 7.45
C ASP A 44 -0.82 -5.83 8.04
N LYS A 45 0.11 -5.67 9.00
CA LYS A 45 0.52 -4.35 9.51
C LYS A 45 1.09 -3.44 8.42
N LEU A 46 1.91 -3.98 7.53
CA LEU A 46 2.47 -3.23 6.41
C LEU A 46 1.37 -2.78 5.44
N LEU A 47 0.38 -3.62 5.16
CA LEU A 47 -0.77 -3.27 4.32
C LEU A 47 -1.63 -2.17 4.94
N ASP A 48 -1.86 -2.23 6.25
CA ASP A 48 -2.61 -1.19 6.98
C ASP A 48 -1.85 0.14 6.97
N ASN A 49 -0.54 0.12 7.26
CA ASN A 49 0.31 1.32 7.20
C ASN A 49 0.37 1.93 5.79
N LEU A 50 0.42 1.09 4.76
CA LEU A 50 0.41 1.54 3.36
C LEU A 50 -0.91 2.26 3.04
N ARG A 51 -2.05 1.70 3.45
CA ARG A 51 -3.36 2.32 3.26
C ARG A 51 -3.46 3.65 4.00
N GLU A 52 -3.06 3.70 5.27
CA GLU A 52 -3.06 4.95 6.05
C GLU A 52 -2.19 6.03 5.39
N THR A 53 -1.00 5.65 4.92
CA THR A 53 -0.09 6.59 4.24
C THR A 53 -0.69 7.10 2.93
N GLN A 54 -1.36 6.24 2.16
CA GLN A 54 -2.05 6.64 0.93
C GLN A 54 -3.21 7.60 1.20
N ASP A 55 -3.99 7.37 2.25
CA ASP A 55 -5.09 8.25 2.64
C ASP A 55 -4.57 9.63 3.07
N ARG A 56 -3.51 9.66 3.90
CA ARG A 56 -2.84 10.91 4.31
C ARG A 56 -2.22 11.66 3.13
N LEU A 57 -1.67 10.94 2.16
CA LEU A 57 -1.16 11.53 0.93
C LEU A 57 -2.30 12.16 0.12
N SER A 58 -3.40 11.45 -0.07
CA SER A 58 -4.60 11.94 -0.77
C SER A 58 -5.15 13.22 -0.12
N GLU A 59 -5.27 13.24 1.21
CA GLU A 59 -5.71 14.42 1.97
C GLU A 59 -4.77 15.62 1.75
N THR A 60 -3.46 15.38 1.83
CA THR A 60 -2.43 16.43 1.68
C THR A 60 -2.42 16.97 0.24
N SER A 61 -2.53 16.11 -0.77
CA SER A 61 -2.68 16.52 -2.17
C SER A 61 -3.95 17.35 -2.41
N GLY A 62 -5.06 17.00 -1.75
CA GLY A 62 -6.29 17.79 -1.78
C GLY A 62 -6.09 19.20 -1.20
N LYS A 63 -5.45 19.29 -0.03
CA LYS A 63 -5.09 20.58 0.59
C LYS A 63 -4.18 21.43 -0.29
N LEU A 64 -3.17 20.81 -0.90
CA LEU A 64 -2.27 21.49 -1.84
C LEU A 64 -3.05 22.11 -3.00
N SER A 65 -3.97 21.35 -3.63
CA SER A 65 -4.79 21.87 -4.73
C SER A 65 -5.66 23.07 -4.32
N MET A 66 -6.18 23.09 -3.09
CA MET A 66 -6.94 24.24 -2.58
C MET A 66 -6.04 25.47 -2.43
N VAL A 67 -4.86 25.31 -1.81
CA VAL A 67 -3.88 26.39 -1.63
C VAL A 67 -3.39 26.94 -2.98
N GLU A 68 -3.19 26.08 -3.98
CA GLU A 68 -2.82 26.51 -5.34
C GLU A 68 -3.93 27.35 -5.99
N LYS A 69 -5.20 26.96 -5.84
CA LYS A 69 -6.34 27.74 -6.34
C LYS A 69 -6.44 29.10 -5.65
N GLU A 70 -6.22 29.16 -4.34
CA GLU A 70 -6.19 30.41 -3.58
C GLU A 70 -5.04 31.32 -4.04
N ARG A 71 -3.83 30.77 -4.20
CA ARG A 71 -2.68 31.48 -4.77
C ARG A 71 -3.02 32.08 -6.13
N ASP A 72 -3.58 31.29 -7.05
CA ASP A 72 -3.93 31.75 -8.39
C ASP A 72 -5.04 32.82 -8.37
N SER A 73 -6.00 32.70 -7.45
CA SER A 73 -7.02 33.72 -7.21
C SER A 73 -6.40 35.04 -6.74
N LEU A 74 -5.54 34.99 -5.73
CA LEU A 74 -4.84 36.17 -5.20
C LEU A 74 -3.94 36.80 -6.27
N GLN A 75 -3.22 35.99 -7.05
CA GLN A 75 -2.38 36.49 -8.14
C GLN A 75 -3.20 37.22 -9.21
N ARG A 76 -4.38 36.70 -9.56
CA ARG A 76 -5.32 37.41 -10.46
C ARG A 76 -5.83 38.71 -9.85
N GLN A 77 -6.18 38.73 -8.57
CA GLN A 77 -6.62 39.95 -7.88
C GLN A 77 -5.53 41.02 -7.88
N ILE A 78 -4.28 40.62 -7.61
CA ILE A 78 -3.12 41.51 -7.69
C ILE A 78 -2.98 42.06 -9.11
N ALA A 79 -2.96 41.20 -10.13
CA ALA A 79 -2.85 41.63 -11.53
C ALA A 79 -3.96 42.57 -11.98
N ALA A 80 -5.19 42.40 -11.46
CA ALA A 80 -6.32 43.29 -11.73
C ALA A 80 -6.24 44.62 -10.96
N SER A 81 -5.58 44.61 -9.80
CA SER A 81 -5.44 45.79 -8.92
C SER A 81 -4.23 46.66 -9.30
N LEU A 82 -3.24 46.11 -10.01
CA LEU A 82 -2.18 46.93 -10.56
C LEU A 82 -2.71 47.72 -11.76
N PRO A 83 -2.51 49.05 -11.81
CA PRO A 83 -2.87 49.83 -12.98
C PRO A 83 -2.10 49.28 -14.18
N GLN A 84 -2.81 48.89 -15.24
CA GLN A 84 -2.16 48.61 -16.53
C GLN A 84 -1.34 49.85 -16.88
N VAL A 85 -0.01 49.71 -16.91
CA VAL A 85 0.88 50.76 -17.39
C VAL A 85 0.55 50.94 -18.86
N ARG A 86 -0.45 51.78 -19.15
CA ARG A 86 -0.73 52.24 -20.49
C ARG A 86 0.56 52.91 -20.93
N SER A 87 1.08 52.40 -22.04
CA SER A 87 2.06 53.05 -22.90
C SER A 87 1.65 54.50 -23.14
N ILE A 88 2.06 55.39 -22.26
CA ILE A 88 2.05 56.82 -22.49
C ILE A 88 3.43 57.13 -23.08
N GLY A 89 3.46 57.44 -24.37
CA GLY A 89 4.65 57.96 -25.04
C GLY A 89 4.87 57.36 -26.42
N ARG A 90 3.95 57.64 -27.36
CA ARG A 90 4.35 58.01 -28.71
C ARG A 90 4.69 59.50 -28.69
#